data_AF-A0A7G1NZB7-F1
#
_entry.id   AF-A0A7G1NZB7-F1
#
_cell.length_a   1.000
_cell.length_b   1.000
_cell.length_c   1.000
_cell.angle_alpha   90.00
_cell.angle_beta   90.00
_cell.angle_gamma   90.00
#
_symmetry.space_group_name_H-M   'P 1'
#
loop_
_entity.id
_entity.type
_entity.pdbx_description
1 polymer ?
#
loop_
_entity_poly.entity_id
_entity_poly.type
_entity_poly.pdbx_seq_one_letter_code
_entity_poly.pdbx_strand_id
1 'polypeptide(L)' 'MRQDRADAGRDCRAAVERMLDLHGGSGFRTANPLQRFWRDVAVASRHPQLDAYLAVEDYGTALTTLDLDRV' A
#
# COMPACT_ATOMS: atom_id res chain seq x y z
N MET A 1 -4.63 -11.60 -5.90
CA MET A 1 -3.61 -12.33 -5.10
C MET A 1 -3.15 -11.49 -3.90
N ARG A 2 -2.26 -11.98 -3.02
CA ARG A 2 -1.71 -11.18 -1.89
C ARG A 2 -0.98 -9.93 -2.40
N GLN A 3 -0.24 -10.07 -3.50
CA GLN A 3 0.41 -8.99 -4.24
C GLN A 3 -0.54 -7.85 -4.58
N ASP A 4 -1.66 -8.12 -5.26
CA ASP A 4 -2.61 -7.06 -5.67
C ASP A 4 -3.13 -6.24 -4.49
N ARG A 5 -3.32 -6.87 -3.32
CA ARG A 5 -3.76 -6.16 -2.11
C ARG A 5 -2.66 -5.26 -1.56
N ALA A 6 -1.42 -5.75 -1.56
CA ALA A 6 -0.25 -4.98 -1.14
C ALA A 6 0.02 -3.80 -2.10
N ASP A 7 -0.17 -3.99 -3.41
CA ASP A 7 -0.10 -2.93 -4.43
C ASP A 7 -1.20 -1.89 -4.23
N ALA A 8 -2.45 -2.33 -4.08
CA ALA A 8 -3.56 -1.42 -3.80
C ALA A 8 -3.32 -0.60 -2.51
N GLY A 9 -2.79 -1.22 -1.46
CA GLY A 9 -2.41 -0.51 -0.23
C GLY A 9 -1.31 0.54 -0.44
N ARG A 10 -0.31 0.25 -1.29
CA ARG A 10 0.73 1.21 -1.69
C ARG A 10 0.14 2.38 -2.49
N ASP A 11 -0.71 2.09 -3.45
CA ASP A 11 -1.35 3.09 -4.30
C ASP A 11 -2.27 4.01 -3.50
N CYS A 12 -3.07 3.47 -2.59
CA CYS A 12 -3.91 4.25 -1.69
C CYS A 12 -3.06 5.22 -0.85
N ARG A 13 -1.95 4.76 -0.27
CA ARG A 13 -1.04 5.62 0.50
C ARG A 13 -0.45 6.73 -0.37
N ALA A 14 0.06 6.39 -1.55
CA ALA A 14 0.63 7.37 -2.49
C ALA A 14 -0.40 8.39 -2.99
N ALA A 15 -1.66 7.99 -3.13
CA ALA A 15 -2.75 8.89 -3.50
C ALA A 15 -3.06 9.89 -2.37
N VAL A 16 -3.13 9.42 -1.12
CA VAL A 16 -3.39 10.29 0.03
C VAL A 16 -2.22 11.24 0.30
N GLU A 17 -0.98 10.79 0.10
CA GLU A 17 0.22 11.65 0.13
C GLU A 17 0.11 12.79 -0.89
N ARG A 18 -0.26 12.47 -2.15
CA ARG A 18 -0.49 13.47 -3.19
C ARG A 18 -1.59 14.47 -2.84
N MET A 19 -2.67 14.01 -2.19
CA MET A 19 -3.73 14.91 -1.72
C MET A 19 -3.20 15.91 -0.68
N LEU A 20 -2.31 15.47 0.22
CA LEU A 20 -1.66 16.36 1.19
C LEU A 20 -0.76 17.40 0.51
N ASP A 21 0.01 16.98 -0.48
CA ASP A 21 0.87 17.88 -1.26
C ASP A 21 0.05 18.98 -1.94
N LEU A 22 -1.12 18.64 -2.51
CA LEU A 22 -2.05 19.62 -3.08
C LEU A 22 -2.64 20.59 -2.05
N HIS A 23 -2.94 20.11 -0.83
CA HIS A 23 -3.52 20.94 0.23
C HIS A 23 -2.48 21.84 0.92
N GLY A 24 -1.19 21.52 0.77
CA GLY A 24 -0.09 22.15 1.47
C GLY A 24 -0.24 22.07 3.00
N GLY A 25 0.33 23.05 3.72
CA GLY A 25 0.29 23.07 5.19
C GLY A 25 -1.13 23.06 5.79
N SER A 26 -2.14 23.50 5.04
CA SER A 26 -3.54 23.49 5.51
C SER A 26 -4.13 22.07 5.60
N GLY A 27 -3.52 21.09 4.93
CA GLY A 27 -3.88 19.67 4.99
C GLY A 27 -3.76 19.08 6.39
N PHE A 28 -2.86 19.64 7.21
CA PHE A 28 -2.56 19.18 8.58
C PHE A 28 -3.40 19.87 9.67
N ARG A 29 -4.32 20.77 9.31
CA ARG A 29 -5.25 21.35 10.29
C ARG A 29 -6.12 20.23 10.89
N THR A 30 -6.33 20.23 12.20
CA THR A 30 -7.15 19.21 12.88
C THR A 30 -8.61 19.20 12.41
N ALA A 31 -9.14 20.34 11.98
CA ALA A 31 -10.45 20.47 11.35
C ALA A 31 -10.51 19.86 9.94
N ASN A 32 -9.37 19.63 9.29
CA ASN A 32 -9.30 18.97 7.99
C ASN A 32 -9.29 17.44 8.18
N PRO A 33 -10.25 16.70 7.59
CA PRO A 33 -10.28 15.24 7.71
C PRO A 33 -9.14 14.54 6.96
N LEU A 34 -8.49 15.21 6.00
CA LEU A 34 -7.44 14.62 5.17
C LEU A 34 -6.26 14.08 6.00
N GLN A 35 -5.80 14.83 6.99
CA GLN A 35 -4.72 14.35 7.88
C GLN A 35 -5.13 13.15 8.74
N ARG A 36 -6.43 12.94 9.00
CA ARG A 36 -6.91 11.73 9.67
C ARG A 36 -6.80 10.54 8.71
N PHE A 37 -7.31 10.68 7.49
CA PHE A 37 -7.20 9.63 6.48
C PHE A 37 -5.75 9.26 6.16
N TRP A 38 -4.85 10.25 6.08
CA TRP A 38 -3.43 10.00 5.90
C TRP A 38 -2.84 9.14 7.02
N ARG A 39 -3.11 9.48 8.30
CA ARG A 39 -2.65 8.69 9.45
C ARG A 39 -3.24 7.28 9.43
N ASP A 40 -4.54 7.17 9.19
CA ASP A 40 -5.26 5.89 9.21
C ASP A 40 -4.76 4.96 8.11
N VAL A 41 -4.62 5.47 6.87
CA VAL A 41 -4.10 4.70 5.74
C VAL A 41 -2.64 4.32 5.97
N ALA A 42 -1.81 5.23 6.50
CA ALA A 42 -0.42 4.93 6.81
C ALA A 42 -0.31 3.79 7.85
N VAL A 43 -1.15 3.77 8.88
CA VAL A 43 -1.14 2.68 9.88
C VAL A 43 -1.70 1.39 9.28
N ALA A 44 -2.87 1.45 8.64
CA ALA A 44 -3.54 0.28 8.08
C ALA A 44 -2.71 -0.42 7.00
N SER A 45 -1.99 0.33 6.15
CA SER A 45 -1.18 -0.23 5.06
C SER A 45 -0.01 -1.09 5.53
N ARG A 46 0.34 -1.03 6.83
CA ARG A 46 1.40 -1.84 7.45
C ARG A 46 0.88 -3.13 8.08
N HIS A 47 -0.41 -3.42 7.91
CA HIS A 47 -0.98 -4.70 8.32
C HIS A 47 -0.24 -5.85 7.60
N PRO A 48 0.12 -6.96 8.26
CA PRO A 48 0.89 -8.04 7.64
C PRO A 48 0.30 -8.58 6.34
N GLN A 49 -1.03 -8.55 6.21
CA GLN A 49 -1.77 -8.95 5.00
C GLN A 49 -1.52 -8.04 3.77
N LEU A 50 -1.03 -6.83 3.99
CA LEU A 50 -0.69 -5.81 2.98
C LEU A 50 0.82 -5.62 2.86
N ASP A 51 1.62 -6.41 3.58
CA ASP A 51 3.08 -6.31 3.55
C ASP A 51 3.62 -6.60 2.15
N ALA A 52 4.36 -5.62 1.62
CA ALA A 52 4.92 -5.62 0.27
C ALA A 52 5.97 -6.69 0.06
N TYR A 53 6.82 -6.87 1.06
CA TYR A 53 8.01 -7.70 0.96
C TYR A 53 7.59 -9.17 0.88
N LEU A 54 6.73 -9.59 1.81
CA LEU A 54 6.16 -10.95 1.81
C LEU A 54 5.35 -11.22 0.54
N ALA A 55 4.56 -10.24 0.08
CA ALA A 55 3.71 -10.45 -1.09
C ALA A 55 4.50 -10.61 -2.40
N VAL A 56 5.65 -9.94 -2.54
CA VAL A 56 6.55 -10.08 -3.71
C VAL A 56 7.32 -11.39 -3.63
N GLU A 57 7.77 -11.79 -2.45
CA GLU A 57 8.45 -13.08 -2.24
C GLU A 57 7.52 -14.25 -2.58
N ASP A 58 6.32 -14.29 -2.01
CA ASP A 58 5.30 -15.31 -2.29
C ASP A 58 4.98 -15.40 -3.79
N TYR A 59 4.82 -14.25 -4.46
CA TYR A 59 4.51 -14.19 -5.88
C TYR A 59 5.68 -14.66 -6.75
N GLY A 60 6.91 -14.29 -6.39
CA GLY A 60 8.13 -14.75 -7.05
C GLY A 60 8.30 -16.27 -6.95
N THR A 61 8.09 -16.84 -5.77
CA THR A 61 8.10 -18.29 -5.58
C THR A 61 7.02 -18.98 -6.42
N ALA A 62 5.80 -18.45 -6.45
CA ALA A 62 4.73 -19.01 -7.27
C ALA A 62 5.09 -19.00 -8.77
N LEU A 63 5.67 -17.90 -9.27
CA LEU A 63 6.11 -17.80 -10.66
C LEU A 63 7.20 -18.81 -11.01
N THR A 64 8.20 -19.00 -10.15
CA THR A 64 9.31 -19.92 -10.42
C THR A 64 8.90 -21.38 -10.28
N THR A 65 8.04 -21.73 -9.32
CA THR A 65 7.49 -23.09 -9.21
C THR A 65 6.66 -23.46 -10.44
N LEU A 66 5.82 -22.54 -10.93
CA LEU A 66 5.03 -22.75 -12.15
C LEU A 66 5.91 -22.95 -13.41
N ASP A 67 7.10 -22.36 -13.43
CA ASP A 67 8.07 -22.52 -14.52
C ASP A 67 8.76 -23.89 -14.46
N LEU A 68 9.12 -24.35 -13.26
CA LEU A 68 9.73 -25.67 -13.04
C LEU A 68 8.78 -26.82 -13.38
N ASP A 69 7.47 -26.67 -13.13
CA ASP A 69 6.46 -27.68 -13.47
C ASP A 69 6.16 -27.80 -14.99
N ARG A 70 6.73 -26.91 -15.82
CA ARG A 70 6.56 -26.90 -17.28
C ARG A 70 7.71 -27.54 -18.06
N VAL A 71 8.79 -27.95 -17.40
CA VAL A 71 9.98 -28.61 -17.99
C VAL A 71 9.96 -30.10 -17.67
#